data_AF-A0AAW0FTQ1-F1
#
_entry.id   AF-A0AAW0FTQ1-F1
#
_cell.length_a   1.000
_cell.length_b   1.000
_cell.length_c   1.000
_cell.angle_alpha   90.00
_cell.angle_beta   90.00
_cell.angle_gamma   90.00
#
_symmetry.space_group_name_H-M   'P 1'
#
loop_
_entity.id
_entity.type
_entity.pdbx_description
1 polymer ?
#
loop_
_entity_poly.entity_id
_entity_poly.type
_entity_poly.pdbx_seq_one_letter_code
_entity_poly.pdbx_strand_id
1 'polypeptide(L)'
;MAPSAATSSEIDAIVERLATIKPIGRGNYREEYKGGSGDSWIDHLPASTRQRFEKHGIDLSRGYPVRPPIEKIPKFIDEAYAVRDHDYPFIERGKNADPEKKALFGAAKEVKHLSKFVGTELVGIQLNDLTDQQKDELALLVAERIVVFFRDQDLAPQKQLELGKYWGQLEIHPQAPRVPLGEGGLTVIWPDYNKRSGITNDF
;
A
#
# COMPACT_ATOMS: atom_id res chain seq x y z
N MET A 1 1.00 46.65 5.56
CA MET A 1 -0.44 46.55 5.93
C MET A 1 -0.78 45.07 5.94
N ALA A 2 -1.19 44.52 7.10
CA ALA A 2 -1.59 43.11 7.18
C ALA A 2 -2.88 42.89 6.36
N PRO A 3 -3.06 41.73 5.70
CA PRO A 3 -4.31 41.44 5.03
C PRO A 3 -5.42 41.35 6.08
N SER A 4 -6.53 42.05 5.84
CA SER A 4 -7.73 41.99 6.67
C SER A 4 -8.39 40.62 6.50
N ALA A 5 -8.88 40.04 7.60
CA ALA A 5 -9.61 38.78 7.56
C ALA A 5 -10.92 38.97 6.79
N ALA A 6 -11.24 38.02 5.90
CA ALA A 6 -12.48 38.05 5.12
C ALA A 6 -13.70 38.09 6.06
N THR A 7 -14.63 38.98 5.75
CA THR A 7 -15.89 39.13 6.49
C THR A 7 -16.82 37.94 6.22
N SER A 8 -17.73 37.63 7.15
CA SER A 8 -18.72 36.55 6.97
C SER A 8 -19.49 36.70 5.65
N SER A 9 -19.85 37.93 5.29
CA SER A 9 -20.54 38.24 4.03
C SER A 9 -19.71 37.95 2.79
N GLU A 10 -18.39 38.12 2.84
CA GLU A 10 -17.50 37.78 1.72
C GLU A 10 -17.38 36.27 1.57
N ILE A 11 -17.35 35.53 2.68
CA ILE A 11 -17.34 34.06 2.67
C ILE A 11 -18.66 33.52 2.09
N ASP A 12 -19.80 34.05 2.54
CA ASP A 12 -21.13 33.63 2.06
C ASP A 12 -21.30 33.91 0.56
N ALA A 13 -20.84 35.07 0.09
CA ALA A 13 -20.86 35.42 -1.32
C ALA A 13 -19.94 34.52 -2.16
N ILE A 14 -18.79 34.11 -1.63
CA ILE A 14 -17.90 33.13 -2.28
C ILE A 14 -18.59 31.76 -2.36
N VAL A 15 -19.25 31.31 -1.30
CA VAL A 15 -19.98 30.04 -1.27
C VAL A 15 -21.13 30.02 -2.29
N GLU A 16 -21.94 31.08 -2.38
CA GLU A 16 -22.99 31.20 -3.41
C GLU A 16 -22.42 31.23 -4.83
N ARG A 17 -21.28 31.91 -5.03
CA ARG A 17 -20.62 31.98 -6.33
C ARG A 17 -19.98 30.65 -6.74
N LEU A 18 -19.47 29.88 -5.79
CA LEU A 18 -18.98 28.52 -6.03
C LEU A 18 -20.14 27.54 -6.29
N ALA A 19 -21.28 27.71 -5.62
CA ALA A 19 -22.47 26.90 -5.85
C ALA A 19 -23.11 27.12 -7.23
N THR A 20 -22.94 28.32 -7.81
CA THR A 20 -23.45 28.66 -9.16
C THR A 20 -22.51 28.25 -10.29
N ILE A 21 -21.22 28.07 -10.00
CA ILE A 21 -20.28 27.41 -10.90
C ILE A 21 -20.65 25.92 -10.90
N LYS A 22 -21.33 25.43 -11.93
CA LYS A 22 -21.29 24.00 -12.24
C LYS A 22 -19.85 23.71 -12.66
N PRO A 23 -19.01 23.08 -11.80
CA PRO A 23 -17.64 22.79 -12.20
C PRO A 23 -17.73 21.95 -13.48
N ILE A 24 -16.98 22.36 -14.51
CA ILE A 24 -16.91 21.63 -15.77
C ILE A 24 -16.13 20.34 -15.50
N GLY A 25 -16.82 19.35 -14.92
CA GLY A 25 -16.37 17.98 -14.81
C GLY A 25 -17.10 17.19 -15.89
N ARG A 26 -16.39 16.76 -16.94
CA ARG A 26 -16.89 15.72 -17.84
C ARG A 26 -16.93 14.42 -17.05
N GLY A 27 -18.12 14.08 -16.57
CA GLY A 27 -18.41 12.78 -15.98
C GLY A 27 -19.63 12.88 -15.08
N ASN A 28 -20.63 12.03 -15.31
CA ASN A 28 -21.61 11.72 -14.29
C ASN A 28 -20.89 11.02 -13.13
N TYR A 29 -20.15 11.75 -12.28
CA TYR A 29 -19.70 11.20 -11.00
C TYR A 29 -20.91 11.22 -10.07
N ARG A 30 -21.80 10.25 -10.29
CA ARG A 30 -23.12 10.14 -9.65
C ARG A 30 -23.14 9.16 -8.48
N GLU A 31 -22.02 8.51 -8.17
CA GLU A 31 -21.96 7.65 -6.99
C GLU A 31 -21.29 8.39 -5.83
N GLU A 32 -22.01 8.47 -4.72
CA GLU A 32 -21.52 8.94 -3.43
C GLU A 32 -20.27 8.14 -3.02
N TYR A 33 -19.30 8.79 -2.37
CA TYR A 33 -18.09 8.11 -1.91
C TYR A 33 -18.43 7.07 -0.85
N LYS A 34 -18.39 5.79 -1.24
CA LYS A 34 -18.59 4.66 -0.33
C LYS A 34 -17.26 4.31 0.35
N GLY A 35 -16.94 5.06 1.40
CA GLY A 35 -15.78 4.83 2.27
C GLY A 35 -15.91 3.59 3.14
N GLY A 36 -14.81 3.20 3.79
CA GLY A 36 -14.78 2.02 4.63
C GLY A 36 -15.04 0.75 3.82
N SER A 37 -15.97 -0.08 4.28
CA SER A 37 -16.37 -1.30 3.58
C SER A 37 -17.67 -1.17 2.78
N GLY A 38 -18.23 0.05 2.66
CA GLY A 38 -19.51 0.28 1.98
C GLY A 38 -19.51 -0.02 0.47
N ASP A 39 -18.32 -0.15 -0.13
CA ASP A 39 -18.11 -0.59 -1.52
C ASP A 39 -17.49 -2.00 -1.61
N SER A 40 -17.94 -2.90 -0.73
CA SER A 40 -17.45 -4.28 -0.71
C SER A 40 -17.60 -4.96 -2.07
N TRP A 41 -16.61 -5.79 -2.39
CA TRP A 41 -16.54 -6.63 -3.57
C TRP A 41 -16.04 -8.04 -3.25
N ILE A 42 -16.36 -8.48 -2.04
CA ILE A 42 -15.95 -9.77 -1.48
C ILE A 42 -16.40 -10.97 -2.33
N ASP A 43 -17.54 -10.85 -3.01
CA ASP A 43 -18.10 -11.91 -3.86
C ASP A 43 -17.22 -12.21 -5.08
N HIS A 44 -16.44 -11.22 -5.53
CA HIS A 44 -15.51 -11.34 -6.64
C HIS A 44 -14.09 -11.68 -6.21
N LEU A 45 -13.83 -11.77 -4.89
CA LEU A 45 -12.50 -12.09 -4.37
C LEU A 45 -12.03 -13.44 -4.91
N PRO A 46 -10.84 -13.53 -5.55
CA PRO A 46 -10.34 -14.79 -6.07
C PRO A 46 -10.26 -15.86 -4.99
N ALA A 47 -10.61 -17.10 -5.34
CA ALA A 47 -10.66 -18.22 -4.39
C ALA A 47 -9.35 -18.44 -3.65
N SER A 48 -8.21 -18.30 -4.33
CA SER A 48 -6.87 -18.40 -3.72
C SER A 48 -6.64 -17.33 -2.66
N THR A 49 -7.03 -16.08 -2.94
CA THR A 49 -6.93 -14.97 -1.98
C THR A 49 -7.87 -15.18 -0.80
N ARG A 50 -9.11 -15.63 -1.05
CA ARG A 50 -10.07 -15.96 0.01
C ARG A 50 -9.52 -17.04 0.93
N GLN A 51 -9.01 -18.14 0.37
CA GLN A 51 -8.39 -19.22 1.15
C GLN A 51 -7.21 -18.73 1.98
N ARG A 52 -6.33 -17.87 1.41
CA ARG A 52 -5.22 -17.26 2.16
C ARG A 52 -5.74 -16.41 3.32
N PHE A 53 -6.77 -15.60 3.09
CA PHE A 53 -7.33 -14.72 4.12
C PHE A 53 -8.03 -15.49 5.24
N GLU A 54 -8.81 -16.52 4.90
CA GLU A 54 -9.43 -17.41 5.87
C GLU A 54 -8.38 -18.15 6.70
N LYS A 55 -7.35 -18.70 6.05
CA LYS A 55 -6.23 -19.38 6.72
C LYS A 55 -5.52 -18.50 7.74
N HIS A 56 -5.34 -17.21 7.43
CA HIS A 56 -4.61 -16.25 8.26
C HIS A 56 -5.53 -15.34 9.10
N GLY A 57 -6.82 -15.70 9.23
CA GLY A 57 -7.76 -15.05 10.12
C GLY A 57 -8.07 -13.58 9.78
N ILE A 58 -8.06 -13.21 8.50
CA ILE A 58 -8.44 -11.86 8.07
C ILE A 58 -9.96 -11.73 8.14
N ASP A 59 -10.44 -10.83 8.99
CA ASP A 59 -11.86 -10.53 9.12
C ASP A 59 -12.36 -9.74 7.91
N LEU A 60 -13.18 -10.39 7.08
CA LEU A 60 -13.84 -9.79 5.92
C LEU A 60 -15.33 -9.51 6.15
N SER A 61 -15.85 -9.72 7.38
CA SER A 61 -17.27 -9.59 7.70
C SER A 61 -17.84 -8.21 7.39
N ARG A 62 -16.99 -7.18 7.47
CA ARG A 62 -17.36 -5.80 7.16
C ARG A 62 -17.35 -5.53 5.65
N GLY A 63 -16.62 -6.30 4.86
CA GLY A 63 -16.45 -6.16 3.41
C GLY A 63 -14.99 -5.97 2.98
N TYR A 64 -14.71 -6.15 1.68
CA TYR A 64 -13.36 -6.07 1.11
C TYR A 64 -13.35 -5.61 -0.36
N PRO A 65 -12.36 -4.82 -0.82
CA PRO A 65 -11.32 -4.18 -0.03
C PRO A 65 -11.90 -3.05 0.82
N VAL A 66 -11.12 -2.57 1.80
CA VAL A 66 -11.50 -1.40 2.60
C VAL A 66 -10.93 -0.15 1.95
N ARG A 67 -11.74 0.89 1.78
CA ARG A 67 -11.26 2.22 1.40
C ARG A 67 -11.08 3.10 2.64
N PRO A 68 -10.08 3.99 2.66
CA PRO A 68 -9.96 5.00 3.71
C PRO A 68 -11.26 5.80 3.85
N PRO A 69 -11.75 6.08 5.06
CA PRO A 69 -12.94 6.91 5.23
C PRO A 69 -12.66 8.34 4.73
N ILE A 70 -13.67 9.05 4.23
CA ILE A 70 -13.50 10.33 3.53
C ILE A 70 -12.85 11.42 4.41
N GLU A 71 -13.03 11.31 5.73
CA GLU A 71 -12.44 12.21 6.73
C GLU A 71 -10.93 12.03 6.86
N LYS A 72 -10.38 10.89 6.42
CA LYS A 72 -8.95 10.60 6.44
C LYS A 72 -8.26 10.88 5.10
N ILE A 73 -9.02 11.29 4.08
CA ILE A 73 -8.46 11.62 2.77
C ILE A 73 -8.13 13.12 2.77
N PRO A 74 -6.85 13.51 2.56
CA PRO A 74 -6.49 14.91 2.45
C PRO A 74 -7.19 15.53 1.24
N LYS A 75 -7.84 16.67 1.46
CA LYS A 75 -8.59 17.44 0.45
C LYS A 75 -7.81 18.65 -0.03
N PHE A 76 -6.98 19.21 0.84
CA PHE A 76 -6.21 20.41 0.58
C PHE A 76 -4.70 20.12 0.53
N ILE A 77 -3.95 21.06 -0.06
CA ILE A 77 -2.52 20.89 -0.34
C ILE A 77 -1.70 20.82 0.96
N ASP A 78 -2.02 21.66 1.92
CA ASP A 78 -1.44 21.68 3.26
C ASP A 78 -1.69 20.35 4.01
N GLU A 79 -2.91 19.81 3.94
CA GLU A 79 -3.22 18.48 4.49
C GLU A 79 -2.38 17.39 3.81
N ALA A 80 -2.21 17.46 2.48
CA ALA A 80 -1.39 16.50 1.75
C ALA A 80 0.10 16.58 2.12
N TYR A 81 0.62 17.79 2.36
CA TYR A 81 1.99 17.98 2.87
C TYR A 81 2.15 17.46 4.30
N ALA A 82 1.16 17.70 5.16
CA ALA A 82 1.14 17.23 6.55
C ALA A 82 1.23 15.70 6.67
N VAL A 83 0.81 14.93 5.65
CA VAL A 83 0.94 13.45 5.67
C VAL A 83 2.41 13.00 5.68
N ARG A 84 3.33 13.80 5.16
CA ARG A 84 4.76 13.46 5.00
C ARG A 84 5.68 14.60 5.46
N ASP A 85 5.27 15.34 6.47
CA ASP A 85 5.95 16.55 6.94
C ASP A 85 7.12 16.30 7.91
N HIS A 86 7.37 15.05 8.27
CA HIS A 86 8.42 14.67 9.20
C HIS A 86 9.33 13.60 8.62
N ASP A 87 10.58 13.65 9.03
CA ASP A 87 11.57 12.64 8.69
C ASP A 87 11.33 11.35 9.48
N TYR A 88 11.53 10.23 8.80
CA TYR A 88 11.51 8.92 9.43
C TYR A 88 12.94 8.43 9.65
N PRO A 89 13.24 7.80 10.80
CA PRO A 89 14.53 7.17 11.00
C PRO A 89 14.73 6.08 9.93
N PHE A 90 15.81 6.20 9.17
CA PHE A 90 16.20 5.23 8.15
C PHE A 90 17.36 4.37 8.65
N ILE A 91 17.17 3.06 8.65
CA ILE A 91 18.22 2.08 8.92
C ILE A 91 18.56 1.40 7.60
N GLU A 92 19.80 1.54 7.16
CA GLU A 92 20.29 0.88 5.95
C GLU A 92 20.55 -0.60 6.23
N ARG A 93 19.49 -1.41 6.25
CA ARG A 93 19.51 -2.84 6.59
C ARG A 93 20.58 -3.65 5.86
N GLY A 94 20.82 -3.34 4.59
CA GLY A 94 21.86 -4.01 3.79
C GLY A 94 23.29 -3.83 4.31
N LYS A 95 23.58 -2.79 5.11
CA LYS A 95 24.91 -2.60 5.74
C LYS A 95 25.19 -3.58 6.88
N ASN A 96 24.15 -4.16 7.47
CA ASN A 96 24.28 -5.13 8.56
C ASN A 96 24.43 -6.57 8.04
N ALA A 97 24.26 -6.79 6.74
CA ALA A 97 24.32 -8.10 6.12
C ALA A 97 25.74 -8.67 6.10
N ASP A 98 25.85 -10.00 6.11
CA ASP A 98 27.03 -10.68 5.61
C ASP A 98 27.16 -10.39 4.10
N PRO A 99 28.28 -9.83 3.60
CA PRO A 99 28.49 -9.60 2.17
C PRO A 99 28.29 -10.86 1.32
N GLU A 100 28.62 -12.04 1.86
CA GLU A 100 28.47 -13.33 1.20
C GLU A 100 27.04 -13.91 1.31
N LYS A 101 26.16 -13.30 2.13
CA LYS A 101 24.76 -13.68 2.31
C LYS A 101 24.58 -15.17 2.66
N LYS A 102 25.52 -15.69 3.47
CA LYS A 102 25.63 -17.13 3.75
C LYS A 102 24.40 -17.68 4.46
N ALA A 103 23.81 -16.92 5.39
CA ALA A 103 22.64 -17.40 6.13
C ALA A 103 21.40 -17.49 5.24
N LEU A 104 21.22 -16.54 4.33
CA LEU A 104 20.11 -16.49 3.38
C LEU A 104 20.27 -17.56 2.30
N PHE A 105 21.44 -17.62 1.65
CA PHE A 105 21.69 -18.61 0.60
C PHE A 105 21.75 -20.03 1.13
N GLY A 106 22.27 -20.24 2.35
CA GLY A 106 22.27 -21.55 3.00
C GLY A 106 20.88 -22.07 3.39
N ALA A 107 19.90 -21.17 3.57
CA ALA A 107 18.51 -21.54 3.84
C ALA A 107 17.68 -21.76 2.56
N ALA A 108 18.13 -21.25 1.41
CA ALA A 108 17.47 -21.49 0.13
C ALA A 108 17.86 -22.88 -0.40
N LYS A 109 16.89 -23.58 -1.00
CA LYS A 109 17.15 -24.81 -1.75
C LYS A 109 17.94 -24.53 -3.03
N GLU A 110 17.67 -23.39 -3.66
CA GLU A 110 18.30 -22.98 -4.91
C GLU A 110 18.28 -21.44 -5.05
N VAL A 111 19.32 -20.88 -5.67
CA VAL A 111 19.44 -19.46 -6.00
C VAL A 111 19.54 -19.33 -7.52
N LYS A 112 18.53 -18.73 -8.16
CA LYS A 112 18.49 -18.56 -9.62
C LYS A 112 18.64 -17.10 -10.00
N HIS A 113 19.75 -16.73 -10.61
CA HIS A 113 19.88 -15.41 -11.23
C HIS A 113 19.13 -15.38 -12.56
N LEU A 114 18.13 -14.50 -12.67
CA LEU A 114 17.24 -14.45 -13.85
C LEU A 114 17.89 -13.74 -15.04
N SER A 115 18.75 -12.77 -14.76
CA SER A 115 19.60 -12.12 -15.76
C SER A 115 20.99 -11.85 -15.17
N LYS A 116 21.92 -11.36 -16.01
CA LYS A 116 23.29 -11.06 -15.57
C LYS A 116 23.34 -10.07 -14.41
N PHE A 117 22.53 -9.01 -14.45
CA PHE A 117 22.61 -7.91 -13.48
C PHE A 117 21.37 -7.74 -12.61
N VAL A 118 20.21 -8.21 -13.07
CA VAL A 118 18.92 -7.94 -12.45
C VAL A 118 18.18 -9.23 -12.19
N GLY A 119 17.51 -9.31 -11.04
CA GLY A 119 16.63 -10.41 -10.73
C GLY A 119 17.36 -11.61 -10.15
N THR A 120 16.82 -12.10 -9.03
CA THR A 120 17.18 -13.37 -8.40
C THR A 120 15.91 -14.04 -7.89
N GLU A 121 15.72 -15.32 -8.13
CA GLU A 121 14.68 -16.13 -7.48
C GLU A 121 15.32 -16.98 -6.38
N LEU A 122 14.80 -16.90 -5.15
CA LEU A 122 15.19 -17.76 -4.04
C LEU A 122 14.14 -18.85 -3.86
N VAL A 123 14.55 -20.10 -4.07
CA VAL A 123 13.64 -21.27 -4.10
C VAL A 123 13.69 -22.00 -2.77
N GLY A 124 12.53 -22.43 -2.27
CA GLY A 124 12.44 -23.29 -1.09
C GLY A 124 12.61 -22.57 0.26
N ILE A 125 12.50 -21.25 0.27
CA ILE A 125 12.56 -20.41 1.47
C ILE A 125 11.22 -19.70 1.70
N GLN A 126 10.82 -19.52 2.96
CA GLN A 126 9.59 -18.82 3.34
C GLN A 126 9.93 -17.48 4.00
N LEU A 127 9.31 -16.40 3.52
CA LEU A 127 9.50 -15.06 4.06
C LEU A 127 9.06 -14.93 5.53
N ASN A 128 8.13 -15.77 5.99
CA ASN A 128 7.68 -15.77 7.38
C ASN A 128 8.76 -16.21 8.37
N ASP A 129 9.69 -17.05 7.91
CA ASP A 129 10.64 -17.77 8.75
C ASP A 129 12.03 -17.13 8.75
N LEU A 130 12.19 -16.00 8.03
CA LEU A 130 13.47 -15.31 7.98
C LEU A 130 13.87 -14.76 9.35
N THR A 131 15.08 -15.12 9.76
CA THR A 131 15.77 -14.48 10.87
C THR A 131 16.13 -13.04 10.54
N ASP A 132 16.45 -12.23 11.55
CA ASP A 132 16.91 -10.85 11.34
C ASP A 132 18.13 -10.78 10.43
N GLN A 133 19.13 -11.65 10.65
CA GLN A 133 20.30 -11.75 9.78
C GLN A 133 19.93 -12.01 8.31
N GLN A 134 19.01 -12.93 8.06
CA GLN A 134 18.56 -13.24 6.70
C GLN A 134 17.76 -12.11 6.06
N LYS A 135 17.02 -11.31 6.84
CA LYS A 135 16.30 -10.13 6.34
C LYS A 135 17.26 -8.99 5.97
N ASP A 136 18.35 -8.82 6.72
CA ASP A 136 19.41 -7.87 6.39
C ASP A 136 20.16 -8.31 5.12
N GLU A 137 20.51 -9.60 5.02
CA GLU A 137 21.10 -10.19 3.80
C GLU A 137 20.19 -10.09 2.58
N LEU A 138 18.88 -10.25 2.77
CA LEU A 138 17.90 -10.04 1.72
C LEU A 138 17.86 -8.58 1.26
N ALA A 139 17.96 -7.62 2.20
CA ALA A 139 18.04 -6.21 1.84
C ALA A 139 19.29 -5.90 0.99
N LEU A 140 20.44 -6.49 1.34
CA LEU A 140 21.66 -6.37 0.54
C LEU A 140 21.49 -7.03 -0.85
N LEU A 141 20.89 -8.22 -0.92
CA LEU A 141 20.62 -8.89 -2.19
C LEU A 141 19.72 -8.05 -3.11
N VAL A 142 18.67 -7.44 -2.56
CA VAL A 142 17.79 -6.53 -3.32
C VAL A 142 18.56 -5.31 -3.80
N ALA A 143 19.44 -4.72 -2.98
CA ALA A 143 20.27 -3.59 -3.40
C ALA A 143 21.20 -3.94 -4.57
N GLU A 144 21.76 -5.15 -4.59
CA GLU A 144 22.66 -5.62 -5.66
C GLU A 144 21.92 -6.10 -6.91
N ARG A 145 20.71 -6.66 -6.76
CA ARG A 145 19.98 -7.39 -7.81
C ARG A 145 18.71 -6.70 -8.26
N ILE A 146 18.36 -5.56 -7.66
CA ILE A 146 17.18 -4.72 -7.89
C ILE A 146 15.85 -5.39 -7.49
N VAL A 147 15.65 -6.65 -7.86
CA VAL A 147 14.42 -7.39 -7.59
C VAL A 147 14.73 -8.85 -7.21
N VAL A 148 14.01 -9.35 -6.21
CA VAL A 148 14.11 -10.73 -5.73
C VAL A 148 12.72 -11.35 -5.70
N PHE A 149 12.61 -12.58 -6.20
CA PHE A 149 11.36 -13.31 -6.30
C PHE A 149 11.34 -14.50 -5.34
N PHE A 150 10.17 -14.73 -4.77
CA PHE A 150 9.86 -15.88 -3.92
C PHE A 150 8.57 -16.51 -4.43
N ARG A 151 8.59 -17.82 -4.69
CA ARG A 151 7.41 -18.58 -5.10
C ARG A 151 6.83 -19.34 -3.92
N ASP A 152 5.58 -19.77 -4.06
CA ASP A 152 4.91 -20.69 -3.14
C ASP A 152 4.97 -20.24 -1.68
N GLN A 153 4.73 -18.94 -1.45
CA GLN A 153 4.80 -18.32 -0.13
C GLN A 153 3.48 -18.52 0.64
N ASP A 154 3.58 -19.02 1.86
CA ASP A 154 2.50 -19.02 2.84
C ASP A 154 2.50 -17.73 3.69
N LEU A 155 2.53 -16.57 3.03
CA LEU A 155 2.76 -15.30 3.70
C LEU A 155 1.45 -14.72 4.26
N ALA A 156 1.33 -14.57 5.58
CA ALA A 156 0.19 -13.88 6.20
C ALA A 156 0.22 -12.37 5.88
N PRO A 157 -0.91 -11.70 5.63
CA PRO A 157 -0.92 -10.23 5.45
C PRO A 157 -0.31 -9.46 6.65
N GLN A 158 -0.54 -9.92 7.88
CA GLN A 158 0.07 -9.37 9.10
C GLN A 158 1.60 -9.49 9.04
N LYS A 159 2.11 -10.64 8.59
CA LYS A 159 3.54 -10.87 8.46
C LYS A 159 4.16 -10.03 7.34
N GLN A 160 3.44 -9.84 6.24
CA GLN A 160 3.85 -8.92 5.16
C GLN A 160 4.02 -7.48 5.69
N LEU A 161 3.14 -7.05 6.60
CA LEU A 161 3.24 -5.75 7.27
C LEU A 161 4.49 -5.68 8.18
N GLU A 162 4.75 -6.72 8.97
CA GLU A 162 5.95 -6.82 9.82
C GLU A 162 7.25 -6.75 9.00
N LEU A 163 7.30 -7.46 7.88
CA LEU A 163 8.44 -7.44 6.97
C LEU A 163 8.67 -6.03 6.39
N GLY A 164 7.61 -5.37 5.94
CA GLY A 164 7.71 -3.97 5.48
C GLY A 164 8.26 -3.03 6.55
N LYS A 165 7.74 -3.12 7.79
CA LYS A 165 8.25 -2.34 8.95
C LYS A 165 9.72 -2.63 9.27
N TYR A 166 10.16 -3.86 9.04
CA TYR A 166 11.55 -4.23 9.28
C TYR A 166 12.48 -3.46 8.36
N TRP A 167 12.16 -3.35 7.07
CA TRP A 167 13.02 -2.67 6.08
C TRP A 167 12.86 -1.16 6.04
N GLY A 168 11.77 -0.59 6.58
CA GLY A 168 11.64 0.86 6.71
C GLY A 168 10.25 1.31 7.10
N GLN A 169 10.01 2.62 6.93
CA GLN A 169 8.70 3.21 7.15
C GLN A 169 7.70 2.68 6.11
N LEU A 170 6.54 2.23 6.58
CA LEU A 170 5.46 1.81 5.70
C LEU A 170 4.79 3.02 5.05
N GLU A 171 4.73 3.01 3.72
CA GLU A 171 3.92 3.94 2.96
C GLU A 171 2.44 3.56 3.08
N ILE A 172 1.62 4.50 3.57
CA ILE A 172 0.16 4.35 3.62
C ILE A 172 -0.45 5.28 2.58
N HIS A 173 -0.86 4.72 1.45
CA HIS A 173 -1.49 5.53 0.42
C HIS A 173 -2.85 6.06 0.91
N PRO A 174 -3.06 7.39 0.96
CA PRO A 174 -4.20 8.00 1.66
C PRO A 174 -5.56 7.69 1.03
N GLN A 175 -5.57 7.30 -0.25
CA GLN A 175 -6.79 7.02 -1.01
C GLN A 175 -6.93 5.56 -1.46
N ALA A 176 -5.89 4.74 -1.33
CA ALA A 176 -5.91 3.45 -2.01
C ALA A 176 -6.72 2.40 -1.22
N PRO A 177 -7.43 1.50 -1.92
CA PRO A 177 -8.04 0.34 -1.29
C PRO A 177 -6.97 -0.51 -0.60
N ARG A 178 -7.32 -1.10 0.55
CA ARG A 178 -6.37 -1.82 1.40
C ARG A 178 -6.99 -3.04 2.06
N VAL A 179 -6.13 -3.94 2.52
CA VAL A 179 -6.52 -5.07 3.38
C VAL A 179 -7.02 -4.52 4.73
N PRO A 180 -8.09 -5.07 5.34
CA PRO A 180 -8.65 -4.60 6.61
C PRO A 180 -7.76 -4.94 7.82
N LEU A 181 -6.57 -4.33 7.88
CA LEU A 181 -5.59 -4.53 8.96
C LEU A 181 -5.12 -3.19 9.53
N GLY A 182 -5.44 -2.94 10.80
CA GLY A 182 -4.97 -1.79 11.57
C GLY A 182 -5.13 -0.46 10.84
N GLU A 183 -4.04 0.33 10.82
CA GLU A 183 -4.02 1.67 10.21
C GLU A 183 -3.81 1.68 8.69
N GLY A 184 -3.42 0.55 8.10
CA GLY A 184 -3.16 0.40 6.66
C GLY A 184 -1.78 -0.18 6.33
N GLY A 185 -1.22 0.23 5.19
CA GLY A 185 0.12 -0.21 4.72
C GLY A 185 0.12 -1.41 3.77
N LEU A 186 -1.03 -2.04 3.55
CA LEU A 186 -1.22 -3.12 2.58
C LEU A 186 -2.20 -2.69 1.49
N THR A 187 -1.70 -1.92 0.54
CA THR A 187 -2.46 -1.45 -0.62
C THR A 187 -2.83 -2.62 -1.54
N VAL A 188 -4.08 -2.65 -1.99
CA VAL A 188 -4.61 -3.67 -2.89
C VAL A 188 -4.50 -3.15 -4.32
N ILE A 189 -3.77 -3.89 -5.16
CA ILE A 189 -3.76 -3.69 -6.60
C ILE A 189 -4.64 -4.78 -7.22
N TRP A 190 -5.87 -4.42 -7.57
CA TRP A 190 -6.84 -5.33 -8.15
C TRP A 190 -7.48 -4.70 -9.39
N PRO A 191 -7.02 -5.06 -10.60
CA PRO A 191 -7.46 -4.42 -11.85
C PRO A 191 -8.98 -4.43 -12.05
N ASP A 192 -9.64 -5.56 -11.78
CA ASP A 192 -11.09 -5.65 -11.96
C ASP A 192 -11.83 -4.71 -11.00
N TYR A 193 -11.31 -4.53 -9.78
CA TYR A 193 -11.92 -3.64 -8.77
C TYR A 193 -11.73 -2.19 -9.17
N ASN A 194 -10.54 -1.85 -9.69
CA ASN A 194 -10.23 -0.51 -10.16
C ASN A 194 -11.13 -0.11 -11.34
N LYS A 195 -11.36 -1.01 -12.31
CA LYS A 195 -12.27 -0.78 -13.43
C LYS A 195 -13.69 -0.46 -12.97
N ARG A 196 -14.22 -1.21 -11.99
CA ARG A 196 -15.53 -0.92 -11.36
C ARG A 196 -15.55 0.45 -10.68
N SER A 197 -14.46 0.80 -10.01
CA SER A 197 -14.30 2.05 -9.27
C SER A 197 -14.18 3.30 -10.17
N GLY A 198 -14.36 3.15 -11.48
CA GLY A 198 -14.23 4.23 -12.47
C GLY A 198 -12.79 4.58 -12.81
N ILE A 199 -11.81 3.79 -12.38
CA ILE A 199 -10.41 3.94 -12.76
C ILE A 199 -10.18 3.14 -14.05
N THR A 200 -10.23 3.82 -15.19
CA THR A 200 -9.88 3.24 -16.49
C THR A 200 -8.37 3.23 -16.65
N ASN A 201 -7.74 2.12 -16.26
CA ASN A 201 -6.36 1.83 -16.60
C ASN A 201 -6.33 1.16 -17.98
N ASP A 202 -6.40 1.98 -19.03
CA ASP A 202 -6.08 1.55 -20.38
C ASP A 202 -4.54 1.52 -20.48
N PHE A 203 -3.95 0.37 -20.13
CA PHE A 203 -2.53 0.06 -20.42
C PHE A 203 -2.44 -0.84 -21.66
#